data_AF-A0A0C5Y0I2-F1
#
_entry.id   AF-A0A0C5Y0I2-F1
#
_cell.length_a   1.000
_cell.length_b   1.000
_cell.length_c   1.000
_cell.angle_alpha   90.00
_cell.angle_beta   90.00
_cell.angle_gamma   90.00
#
_symmetry.space_group_name_H-M   'P 1'
#
loop_
_entity.id
_entity.type
_entity.pdbx_description
1 polymer ?
#
loop_
_entity_poly.entity_id
_entity_poly.type
_entity_poly.pdbx_seq_one_letter_code
_entity_poly.pdbx_strand_id
1 'polypeptide(L)' 'MFQIDGEPAETLRWYYGKHSAFTLGMSAVNEFETLLTGGKDLVATVMTYRGQPVHSAFDVSGASDMIDRVKLLCRQDA' A
#
# COMPACT_ATOMS: atom_id res chain seq x y z
N MET A 1 6.15 -8.38 -0.31
CA MET A 1 6.73 -7.62 0.81
C MET A 1 6.73 -6.16 0.43
N PHE A 2 6.41 -5.27 1.36
CA PHE A 2 6.44 -3.83 1.14
C PHE A 2 7.55 -3.20 2.00
N GLN A 3 8.19 -2.17 1.48
CA GLN A 3 9.08 -1.30 2.22
C GLN A 3 8.64 0.15 1.97
N ILE A 4 8.70 0.98 3.00
CA ILE A 4 8.39 2.41 2.90
C ILE A 4 9.60 3.17 3.41
N ASP A 5 10.15 4.05 2.58
CA ASP A 5 11.39 4.79 2.84
C ASP A 5 12.57 3.88 3.25
N GLY A 6 12.60 2.66 2.70
CA GLY A 6 13.60 1.63 3.00
C GLY A 6 13.27 0.71 4.19
N GLU A 7 12.32 1.09 5.04
CA GLU A 7 11.92 0.32 6.22
C GLU A 7 10.90 -0.77 5.87
N PRO A 8 11.07 -2.03 6.35
CA PRO A 8 10.09 -3.09 6.13
C PRO A 8 8.73 -2.79 6.75
N ALA A 9 7.66 -2.90 5.97
CA ALA A 9 6.29 -2.80 6.45
C ALA A 9 5.72 -4.20 6.77
N GLU A 10 6.23 -4.81 7.85
CA GLU A 10 6.01 -6.23 8.21
C GLU A 10 4.54 -6.61 8.47
N THR A 11 3.74 -5.63 8.84
CA THR A 11 2.34 -5.78 9.24
C THR A 11 1.37 -5.83 8.06
N LEU A 12 1.83 -5.43 6.87
CA LEU A 12 1.08 -5.51 5.62
C LEU A 12 1.04 -6.94 5.08
N ARG A 13 0.22 -7.78 5.72
CA ARG A 13 -0.09 -9.12 5.21
C ARG A 13 -1.08 -9.01 4.06
N TRP A 14 -0.69 -9.55 2.91
CA TRP A 14 -1.49 -9.56 1.68
C TRP A 14 -2.12 -10.94 1.48
N TYR A 15 -3.28 -10.95 0.83
CA TYR A 15 -3.96 -12.16 0.40
C TYR A 15 -4.04 -12.18 -1.12
N TYR A 16 -3.87 -13.38 -1.71
CA TYR A 16 -3.96 -13.55 -3.16
C TYR A 16 -5.44 -13.47 -3.59
N GLY A 17 -5.82 -12.40 -4.28
CA GLY A 17 -7.12 -12.28 -4.94
C GLY A 17 -7.15 -13.06 -6.26
N LYS A 18 -8.32 -13.56 -6.67
CA LYS A 18 -8.51 -14.28 -7.95
C LYS A 18 -8.24 -13.44 -9.22
N HIS A 19 -8.03 -12.13 -9.09
CA HIS A 19 -8.00 -11.17 -10.21
C HIS A 19 -6.78 -10.26 -10.16
N SER A 20 -5.56 -10.77 -10.39
CA SER A 20 -4.34 -9.97 -10.66
C SER A 20 -4.08 -8.73 -9.78
N ALA A 21 -4.70 -8.68 -8.61
CA ALA A 21 -4.77 -7.53 -7.71
C ALA A 21 -4.46 -8.05 -6.32
N PHE A 22 -3.51 -7.41 -5.68
CA PHE A 22 -3.20 -7.64 -4.28
C PHE A 22 -4.19 -6.82 -3.45
N THR A 23 -5.00 -7.50 -2.65
CA THR A 23 -5.95 -6.84 -1.75
C THR A 23 -5.43 -6.93 -0.32
N LEU A 24 -5.38 -5.78 0.36
CA LEU A 24 -5.12 -5.72 1.79
C LEU A 24 -6.43 -5.97 2.55
N GLY A 25 -6.36 -6.74 3.64
CA GLY A 25 -7.49 -6.87 4.56
C GLY A 25 -7.79 -5.53 5.24
N MET A 26 -9.02 -5.32 5.70
CA MET A 26 -9.48 -4.02 6.24
C MET A 26 -8.58 -3.49 7.39
N SER A 27 -8.10 -4.38 8.26
CA SER A 27 -7.16 -4.00 9.33
C SER A 27 -5.81 -3.52 8.81
N ALA A 28 -5.32 -4.10 7.71
CA ALA A 28 -4.08 -3.71 7.06
C ALA A 28 -4.23 -2.41 6.25
N VAL A 29 -5.44 -2.03 5.85
CA VAL A 29 -5.69 -0.76 5.12
C VAL A 29 -5.41 0.46 6.00
N ASN A 30 -5.90 0.48 7.25
CA ASN A 30 -5.67 1.61 8.17
C ASN A 30 -4.18 1.80 8.50
N GLU A 31 -3.47 0.69 8.64
CA GLU A 31 -2.03 0.71 8.88
C GLU A 31 -1.25 1.13 7.64
N PHE A 32 -1.63 0.62 6.46
CA PHE A 32 -1.05 1.06 5.20
C PHE A 32 -1.25 2.54 4.96
N GLU A 33 -2.43 3.06 5.32
CA GLU A 33 -2.71 4.48 5.27
C GLU A 33 -1.76 5.29 6.16
N THR A 34 -1.53 4.83 7.40
CA THR A 34 -0.61 5.48 8.34
C THR A 34 0.83 5.49 7.82
N LEU A 35 1.25 4.42 7.15
CA LEU A 35 2.59 4.35 6.57
C LEU A 35 2.72 5.22 5.31
N LEU A 36 1.70 5.25 4.44
CA LEU A 36 1.71 6.06 3.22
C LEU A 36 1.58 7.56 3.48
N THR A 37 0.92 7.97 4.56
CA THR A 37 0.80 9.38 4.94
C THR A 37 2.14 9.96 5.40
N GLY A 38 3.03 9.14 5.97
CA GLY A 38 4.38 9.56 6.38
C GLY A 38 5.48 9.31 5.34
N GLY A 39 5.27 8.35 4.44
CA GLY A 39 6.29 7.87 3.50
C GLY A 39 6.43 8.67 2.20
N LYS A 40 7.56 8.51 1.51
CA LYS A 40 7.82 9.12 0.19
C LYS A 40 8.11 8.09 -0.89
N ASP A 41 8.76 6.99 -0.57
CA ASP A 41 9.07 5.90 -1.50
C ASP A 41 8.46 4.59 -1.01
N LEU A 42 7.65 3.95 -1.86
CA LEU A 42 7.06 2.64 -1.61
C LEU A 42 7.71 1.62 -2.56
N VAL A 43 8.34 0.60 -2.00
CA VAL A 43 8.86 -0.53 -2.77
C VAL A 43 8.01 -1.77 -2.51
N ALA A 44 7.41 -2.30 -3.58
CA ALA A 44 6.71 -3.58 -3.55
C ALA A 44 7.60 -4.68 -4.16
N THR A 45 7.91 -5.70 -3.36
CA THR A 45 8.58 -6.92 -3.82
C THR A 45 7.57 -8.06 -3.93
N VAL A 46 7.39 -8.59 -5.13
CA VAL A 46 6.46 -9.69 -5.43
C VAL A 46 7.20 -10.87 -6.04
N MET A 47 6.74 -12.08 -5.73
CA MET A 47 7.27 -13.30 -6.35
C MET A 47 6.48 -13.59 -7.63
N THR A 48 7.18 -13.71 -8.75
CA THR A 48 6.58 -14.16 -10.01
C THR A 48 6.25 -15.66 -9.96
N TYR A 49 5.44 -16.14 -10.92
CA TYR A 49 5.17 -17.58 -11.09
C TYR A 49 6.42 -18.43 -11.33
N ARG A 50 7.54 -17.80 -11.74
CA ARG A 50 8.83 -18.46 -11.93
C ARG A 50 9.70 -18.47 -10.67
N GLY A 51 9.16 -18.04 -9.53
CA GLY A 51 9.90 -17.94 -8.27
C GLY A 51 10.97 -16.85 -8.26
N GLN A 52 10.93 -15.90 -9.20
CA GLN A 52 11.84 -14.77 -9.23
C GLN A 52 11.19 -13.56 -8.53
N PRO A 53 11.90 -12.88 -7.62
CA PRO A 53 11.42 -11.62 -7.04
C PRO A 53 11.45 -10.52 -8.10
N VAL A 54 10.41 -9.69 -8.12
CA VAL A 54 10.35 -8.45 -8.89
C VAL A 54 10.06 -7.32 -7.93
N HIS A 55 10.80 -6.23 -8.09
CA HIS A 55 10.69 -5.02 -7.28
C HIS A 55 10.06 -3.93 -8.13
N SER A 56 9.09 -3.21 -7.56
CA SER A 56 8.50 -2.02 -8.16
C SER A 56 8.55 -0.89 -7.14
N ALA A 57 9.16 0.23 -7.51
CA ALA A 57 9.22 1.43 -6.71
C ALA A 57 8.12 2.41 -7.15
N PHE A 58 7.51 3.09 -6.19
CA PHE A 58 6.44 4.05 -6.39
C PHE A 58 6.73 5.30 -5.56
N ASP A 59 6.73 6.45 -6.22
CA ASP A 59 6.71 7.73 -5.53
C ASP A 59 5.33 7.92 -4.88
N VAL A 60 5.31 8.01 -3.56
CA VAL A 60 4.11 8.23 -2.74
C VAL A 60 4.15 9.58 -2.01
N SER A 61 5.06 10.48 -2.41
CA SER A 61 5.10 11.85 -1.90
C SER A 61 3.86 12.64 -2.35
N GLY A 62 2.82 12.61 -1.52
CA GLY A 62 1.49 13.17 -1.83
C GLY A 62 0.34 12.19 -1.63
N ALA A 63 0.63 10.94 -1.26
CA ALA A 63 -0.40 9.98 -0.87
C ALA A 63 -1.27 10.50 0.29
N SER A 64 -0.67 11.24 1.25
CA SER A 64 -1.41 11.87 2.35
C SER A 64 -2.53 12.80 1.86
N ASP A 65 -2.19 13.75 0.99
CA ASP A 65 -3.16 14.73 0.46
C ASP A 65 -4.29 14.03 -0.31
N MET A 66 -3.95 13.00 -1.07
CA MET A 66 -4.92 12.18 -1.79
C MET A 66 -5.87 11.46 -0.83
N ILE A 67 -5.33 10.80 0.20
CA ILE A 67 -6.11 10.07 1.20
C ILE A 67 -7.06 11.01 1.95
N ASP A 68 -6.55 12.16 2.41
CA ASP A 68 -7.35 13.15 3.12
C ASP A 68 -8.48 13.69 2.24
N ARG A 69 -8.20 13.95 0.97
CA ARG A 69 -9.22 14.42 0.02
C ARG A 69 -10.31 13.38 -0.24
N VAL A 70 -9.95 12.10 -0.36
CA VAL A 70 -10.92 11.01 -0.49
C VAL A 70 -11.76 10.88 0.77
N LYS A 71 -11.14 10.94 1.96
CA LYS A 71 -11.87 10.91 3.24
C LYS A 71 -12.88 12.04 3.38
N LEU A 72 -12.50 13.25 2.96
CA LEU A 72 -13.41 14.39 2.96
C LEU A 72 -14.62 14.17 2.05
N LEU A 73 -14.41 13.63 0.84
CA LEU A 73 -15.50 13.30 -0.08
C LEU A 73 -16.45 12.25 0.51
N CYS A 74 -15.92 11.18 1.12
CA CYS A 74 -16.74 10.14 1.73
C CYS A 74 -17.60 10.62 2.92
N ARG A 75 -17.24 11.72 3.58
CA ARG A 75 -18.02 12.32 4.68
C ARG A 75 -19.14 13.24 4.19
N GLN A 76 -19.11 13.68 2.93
CA GLN A 76 -20.09 14.62 2.38
C GLN A 76 -21.42 13.94 1.97
N ASP A 77 -21.43 12.61 1.90
CA ASP A 77 -22.63 11.80 1.60
C ASP A 77 -23.19 11.04 2.84
N ALA A 78 -22.72 11.36 4.06
CA ALA A 78 -23.09 10.68 5.32
C ALA A 78 -24.04 11.49 6.21
#